data_AF-X1AYJ4-F1
#
_entry.id   AF-X1AYJ4-F1
#
_cell.length_a   1.000
_cell.length_b   1.000
_cell.length_c   1.000
_cell.angle_alpha   90.00
_cell.angle_beta   90.00
_cell.angle_gamma   90.00
#
_symmetry.space_group_name_H-M   'P 1'
#
loop_
_entity.id
_entity.type
_entity.pdbx_description
1 polymer ?
#
loop_
_entity_poly.entity_id
_entity_poly.type
_entity_poly.pdbx_seq_one_letter_code
_entity_poly.pdbx_strand_id
1 'polypeptide(L)'
;TVSLLLAIKRPELIRALILIDPTILPFSWMWWWYLAKITGLARLEMTTEVKLGRTFVDKLIMDHIEGQNVVIETSMAKYWTTDMVKRVADRALDFCGSFGILEKCPIAQAWRDVRAMPIFAGTNEIMKSIAAKFMGL
;
A
#
# COMPACT_ATOMS: atom_id res chain seq x y z
N THR A 1 5.75 -28.11 10.77
CA THR A 1 6.17 -26.81 11.35
C THR A 1 7.68 -26.61 11.32
N VAL A 2 8.50 -27.60 11.70
CA VAL A 2 9.97 -27.56 11.47
C VAL A 2 10.34 -27.61 9.98
N SER A 3 9.57 -28.35 9.18
CA SER A 3 9.79 -28.51 7.73
C SER A 3 9.54 -27.23 6.91
N LEU A 4 8.61 -26.38 7.36
CA LEU A 4 8.31 -25.08 6.75
C LEU A 4 9.44 -24.06 6.99
N LEU A 5 10.01 -24.07 8.20
CA LEU A 5 11.16 -23.22 8.57
C LEU A 5 12.44 -23.61 7.83
N LEU A 6 12.67 -24.91 7.61
CA LEU A 6 13.80 -25.40 6.81
C LEU A 6 13.66 -25.05 5.32
N ALA A 7 12.44 -25.08 4.77
CA ALA A 7 12.17 -24.76 3.37
C ALA A 7 12.43 -23.27 3.02
N ILE A 8 12.25 -22.35 3.98
CA ILE A 8 12.55 -20.93 3.79
C ILE A 8 14.06 -20.66 3.76
N LYS A 9 14.86 -21.45 4.52
CA LYS A 9 16.29 -21.18 4.72
C LYS A 9 17.21 -21.91 3.72
N ARG A 10 16.73 -23.00 3.10
CA ARG A 10 17.51 -23.94 2.26
C ARG A 10 16.62 -24.51 1.13
N PRO A 11 16.47 -23.83 -0.03
CA PRO A 11 15.59 -24.29 -1.13
C PRO A 11 16.00 -25.64 -1.74
N GLU A 12 17.25 -26.06 -1.56
CA GLU A 12 17.79 -27.33 -2.05
C GLU A 12 17.22 -28.57 -1.33
N LEU A 13 16.78 -28.42 -0.08
CA LEU A 13 16.23 -29.53 0.73
C LEU A 13 14.77 -29.86 0.38
N ILE A 14 14.12 -29.01 -0.41
CA ILE A 14 12.73 -29.20 -0.86
C ILE A 14 12.61 -30.48 -1.71
N ARG A 15 13.61 -30.79 -2.54
CA ARG A 15 13.63 -32.02 -3.35
C ARG A 15 13.68 -33.29 -2.51
N ALA A 16 14.38 -33.28 -1.38
CA ALA A 16 14.51 -34.42 -0.50
C ALA A 16 13.22 -34.69 0.31
N LEU A 17 12.47 -33.62 0.64
CA LEU A 17 11.23 -33.72 1.39
C LEU A 17 10.05 -34.22 0.53
N ILE A 18 10.04 -33.89 -0.77
CA ILE A 18 9.04 -34.37 -1.75
C ILE A 18 9.02 -35.91 -1.88
N LEU A 19 10.17 -36.57 -1.64
CA LEU A 19 10.29 -38.03 -1.72
C LEU A 19 9.71 -38.78 -0.51
N ILE A 20 9.51 -38.09 0.62
CA ILE A 20 9.18 -38.74 1.90
C ILE A 20 7.66 -38.78 2.16
N ASP A 21 6.88 -37.81 1.66
CA ASP A 21 5.41 -37.83 1.79
C ASP A 21 4.69 -37.08 0.64
N PRO A 22 4.15 -37.79 -0.36
CA PRO A 22 3.51 -37.17 -1.53
C PRO A 22 2.08 -36.68 -1.28
N THR A 23 1.46 -36.98 -0.14
CA THR A 23 0.03 -36.67 0.10
C THR A 23 -0.23 -35.27 0.67
N ILE A 24 0.78 -34.65 1.30
CA ILE A 24 0.71 -33.27 1.85
C ILE A 24 0.91 -32.19 0.78
N LEU A 25 1.48 -32.57 -0.38
CA LEU A 25 1.87 -31.63 -1.43
C LEU A 25 0.73 -30.79 -2.00
N PRO A 26 -0.49 -31.30 -2.30
CA PRO A 26 -1.53 -30.48 -2.94
C PRO A 26 -2.02 -29.36 -2.03
N PHE A 27 -2.21 -29.64 -0.73
CA PHE A 27 -2.74 -28.67 0.22
C PHE A 27 -1.67 -27.66 0.64
N SER A 28 -0.43 -28.12 0.88
CA SER A 28 0.70 -27.25 1.21
C SER A 28 1.15 -26.38 0.04
N TRP A 29 1.14 -26.89 -1.20
CA TRP A 29 1.44 -26.09 -2.39
C TRP A 29 0.35 -25.08 -2.70
N MET A 30 -0.92 -25.48 -2.58
CA MET A 30 -2.02 -24.56 -2.81
C MET A 30 -2.01 -23.42 -1.79
N TRP A 31 -1.71 -23.70 -0.52
CA TRP A 31 -1.50 -22.67 0.51
C TRP A 31 -0.31 -21.75 0.21
N TRP A 32 0.82 -22.30 -0.22
CA TRP A 32 1.98 -21.51 -0.61
C TRP A 32 1.70 -20.61 -1.83
N TRP A 33 0.99 -21.16 -2.82
CA TRP A 33 0.51 -20.42 -3.99
C TRP A 33 -0.47 -19.33 -3.58
N TYR A 34 -1.37 -19.60 -2.62
CA TYR A 34 -2.34 -18.63 -2.10
C TYR A 34 -1.65 -17.48 -1.36
N LEU A 35 -0.68 -17.77 -0.50
CA LEU A 35 0.11 -16.76 0.22
C LEU A 35 0.96 -15.90 -0.74
N ALA A 36 1.63 -16.52 -1.71
CA ALA A 36 2.37 -15.81 -2.75
C ALA A 36 1.43 -14.93 -3.60
N LYS A 37 0.22 -15.41 -3.89
CA LYS A 37 -0.78 -14.67 -4.65
C LYS A 37 -1.34 -13.48 -3.86
N ILE A 38 -1.68 -13.64 -2.59
CA ILE A 38 -2.21 -12.55 -1.75
C ILE A 38 -1.22 -11.40 -1.62
N THR A 39 0.06 -11.71 -1.35
CA THR A 39 1.10 -10.69 -1.20
C THR A 39 1.39 -9.96 -2.51
N GLY A 40 1.39 -10.68 -3.64
CA GLY A 40 1.53 -10.09 -4.97
C GLY A 40 0.37 -9.17 -5.35
N LEU A 41 -0.87 -9.57 -5.05
CA LEU A 41 -2.07 -8.77 -5.32
C LEU A 41 -2.07 -7.47 -4.52
N ALA A 42 -1.77 -7.53 -3.23
CA ALA A 42 -1.74 -6.33 -2.39
C ALA A 42 -0.64 -5.34 -2.82
N ARG A 43 0.51 -5.81 -3.33
CA ARG A 43 1.53 -4.93 -3.93
C ARG A 43 1.05 -4.27 -5.23
N LEU A 44 0.34 -5.02 -6.07
CA LEU A 44 -0.24 -4.51 -7.30
C LEU A 44 -1.28 -3.42 -7.02
N GLU A 45 -2.17 -3.63 -6.04
CA GLU A 45 -3.17 -2.67 -5.62
C GLU A 45 -2.52 -1.35 -5.15
N MET A 46 -1.53 -1.42 -4.24
CA MET A 46 -0.81 -0.22 -3.78
C MET A 46 -0.12 0.51 -4.92
N THR A 47 0.51 -0.23 -5.84
CA THR A 47 1.17 0.37 -7.01
C THR A 47 0.16 1.07 -7.91
N THR A 48 -1.04 0.51 -8.05
CA THR A 48 -2.13 1.09 -8.83
C THR A 48 -2.64 2.38 -8.19
N GLU A 49 -2.87 2.39 -6.88
CA GLU A 49 -3.27 3.58 -6.14
C GLU A 49 -2.24 4.71 -6.27
N VAL A 50 -0.94 4.41 -6.15
CA VAL A 50 0.13 5.40 -6.30
C VAL A 50 0.18 5.94 -7.73
N LYS A 51 0.01 5.10 -8.75
CA LYS A 51 -0.04 5.54 -10.15
C LYS A 51 -1.23 6.45 -10.40
N LEU A 52 -2.42 6.10 -9.91
CA LEU A 52 -3.62 6.93 -10.05
C LEU A 52 -3.43 8.30 -9.38
N GLY A 53 -2.89 8.33 -8.16
CA GLY A 53 -2.58 9.58 -7.47
C GLY A 53 -1.60 10.45 -8.21
N ARG A 54 -0.55 9.85 -8.76
CA ARG A 54 0.46 10.57 -9.53
C ARG A 54 -0.13 11.15 -10.81
N THR A 55 -0.86 10.36 -11.60
CA THR A 55 -1.53 10.86 -12.81
C THR A 55 -2.51 11.99 -12.49
N PHE A 56 -3.24 11.92 -11.37
CA PHE A 56 -4.17 12.96 -10.98
C PHE A 56 -3.45 14.27 -10.62
N VAL A 57 -2.38 14.20 -9.83
CA VAL A 57 -1.57 15.38 -9.48
C VAL A 57 -0.86 15.96 -10.70
N ASP A 58 -0.28 15.11 -11.55
CA ASP A 58 0.42 15.54 -12.77
C ASP A 58 -0.54 16.27 -13.71
N LYS A 59 -1.77 15.76 -13.89
CA LYS A 59 -2.83 16.45 -14.65
C LYS A 59 -3.16 17.82 -14.04
N LEU A 60 -3.31 17.91 -12.73
CA LEU A 60 -3.63 19.17 -12.06
C LEU A 60 -2.55 20.22 -12.19
N ILE A 61 -1.29 19.80 -12.19
CA ILE A 61 -0.16 20.69 -12.45
C ILE A 61 -0.28 21.26 -13.86
N MET A 62 -0.57 20.43 -14.86
CA MET A 62 -0.75 20.89 -16.25
C MET A 62 -1.94 21.85 -16.39
N ASP A 63 -3.10 21.47 -15.85
CA ASP A 63 -4.31 22.31 -15.89
C ASP A 63 -4.07 23.67 -15.18
N HIS A 64 -3.28 23.68 -14.09
CA HIS A 64 -2.90 24.92 -13.40
C HIS A 64 -1.95 25.79 -14.24
N ILE A 65 -0.97 25.19 -14.93
CA ILE A 65 -0.04 25.90 -15.83
C ILE A 65 -0.81 26.53 -17.00
N GLU A 66 -1.85 25.88 -17.49
CA GLU A 66 -2.75 26.40 -18.54
C GLU A 66 -3.70 27.51 -18.05
N GLY A 67 -3.66 27.86 -16.75
CA GLY A 67 -4.50 28.89 -16.16
C GLY A 67 -5.94 28.45 -15.90
N GLN A 68 -6.24 27.15 -15.95
CA GLN A 68 -7.56 26.64 -15.59
C GLN A 68 -7.80 26.77 -14.08
N ASN A 69 -9.06 26.97 -13.69
CA ASN A 69 -9.42 27.00 -12.28
C ASN A 69 -9.50 25.57 -11.74
N VAL A 70 -8.50 25.18 -10.97
CA VAL A 70 -8.35 23.83 -10.39
C VAL A 70 -8.63 23.78 -8.89
N VAL A 71 -9.35 24.75 -8.32
CA VAL A 71 -9.53 24.87 -6.85
C VAL A 71 -10.27 23.65 -6.28
N ILE A 72 -11.29 23.17 -6.98
CA ILE A 72 -12.11 22.03 -6.55
C ILE A 72 -11.26 20.76 -6.60
N GLU A 73 -10.62 20.52 -7.74
CA GLU A 73 -9.83 19.34 -8.02
C GLU A 73 -8.56 19.29 -7.17
N THR A 74 -7.97 20.43 -6.84
CA THR A 74 -6.84 20.53 -5.87
C THR A 74 -7.29 20.10 -4.48
N SER A 75 -8.47 20.53 -4.05
CA SER A 75 -9.04 20.10 -2.76
C SER A 75 -9.32 18.59 -2.78
N MET A 76 -9.81 18.07 -3.91
CA MET A 76 -10.02 16.63 -4.11
C MET A 76 -8.71 15.84 -4.06
N ALA A 77 -7.68 16.31 -4.75
CA ALA A 77 -6.36 15.70 -4.79
C ALA A 77 -5.73 15.67 -3.41
N LYS A 78 -5.81 16.76 -2.64
CA LYS A 78 -5.22 16.83 -1.31
C LYS A 78 -5.84 15.78 -0.37
N TYR A 79 -7.16 15.67 -0.30
CA TYR A 79 -7.76 14.68 0.62
C TYR A 79 -7.48 13.25 0.14
N TRP A 80 -7.56 12.99 -1.18
CA TRP A 80 -7.45 11.64 -1.71
C TRP A 80 -6.02 11.11 -1.62
N THR A 81 -5.02 11.92 -1.98
CA THR A 81 -3.60 11.51 -1.94
C THR A 81 -3.11 11.25 -0.52
N THR A 82 -3.53 12.07 0.44
CA THR A 82 -3.15 11.89 1.85
C THR A 82 -3.80 10.66 2.49
N ASP A 83 -5.05 10.34 2.12
CA ASP A 83 -5.71 9.11 2.57
C ASP A 83 -5.12 7.86 1.89
N MET A 84 -4.78 7.96 0.60
CA MET A 84 -4.08 6.91 -0.15
C MET A 84 -2.72 6.58 0.47
N VAL A 85 -1.90 7.60 0.73
CA VAL A 85 -0.58 7.40 1.34
C VAL A 85 -0.68 6.74 2.72
N LYS A 86 -1.70 7.09 3.51
CA LYS A 86 -1.97 6.41 4.79
C LYS A 86 -2.27 4.92 4.60
N ARG A 87 -3.18 4.57 3.68
CA ARG A 87 -3.52 3.16 3.39
C ARG A 87 -2.30 2.37 2.88
N VAL A 88 -1.50 2.98 2.00
CA VAL A 88 -0.28 2.36 1.46
C VAL A 88 0.76 2.15 2.57
N ALA A 89 0.96 3.14 3.45
CA ALA A 89 1.89 3.02 4.56
C ALA A 89 1.46 1.95 5.57
N ASP A 90 0.16 1.87 5.89
CA ASP A 90 -0.41 0.83 6.78
C ASP A 90 -0.13 -0.57 6.21
N ARG A 91 -0.47 -0.79 4.93
CA ARG A 91 -0.20 -2.08 4.25
C ARG A 91 1.29 -2.41 4.16
N ALA A 92 2.14 -1.40 3.91
CA ALA A 92 3.58 -1.57 3.85
C ALA A 92 4.17 -2.01 5.21
N LEU A 93 3.59 -1.52 6.31
CA LEU A 93 3.96 -1.93 7.66
C LEU A 93 3.55 -3.37 7.93
N ASP A 94 2.35 -3.78 7.50
CA ASP A 94 1.87 -5.17 7.64
C ASP A 94 2.81 -6.18 6.97
N PHE A 95 3.37 -5.83 5.80
CA PHE A 95 4.38 -6.67 5.13
C PHE A 95 5.68 -6.83 5.91
N CYS A 96 6.05 -5.85 6.74
CA CYS A 96 7.24 -5.93 7.56
C CYS A 96 7.04 -6.81 8.81
N GLY A 97 5.78 -7.13 9.15
CA GLY A 97 5.45 -7.95 10.31
C GLY A 97 6.08 -7.40 11.60
N SER A 98 6.64 -8.26 12.43
CA SER A 98 7.28 -7.88 13.70
C SER A 98 8.46 -6.92 13.55
N PHE A 99 9.11 -6.89 12.38
CA PHE A 99 10.20 -5.95 12.11
C PHE A 99 9.70 -4.50 11.99
N GLY A 100 8.42 -4.29 11.65
CA GLY A 100 7.79 -2.96 11.58
C GLY A 100 7.67 -2.24 12.92
N ILE A 101 7.82 -2.95 14.05
CA ILE A 101 7.79 -2.35 15.39
C ILE A 101 9.13 -1.69 15.75
N LEU A 102 10.21 -2.11 15.07
CA LEU A 102 11.55 -1.59 15.36
C LEU A 102 11.77 -0.26 14.64
N GLU A 103 12.28 0.74 15.37
CA GLU A 103 12.62 2.05 14.80
C GLU A 103 13.77 1.98 13.76
N LYS A 104 14.51 0.87 13.74
CA LYS A 104 15.50 0.56 12.69
C LYS A 104 14.85 0.32 11.32
N CYS A 105 13.55 0.08 11.26
CA CYS A 105 12.84 -0.12 10.01
C CYS A 105 12.47 1.25 9.40
N PRO A 106 12.94 1.57 8.18
CA PRO A 106 12.63 2.85 7.55
C PRO A 106 11.14 3.05 7.27
N ILE A 107 10.37 1.96 7.13
CA ILE A 107 8.91 2.06 6.94
C ILE A 107 8.20 2.57 8.18
N ALA A 108 8.72 2.27 9.39
CA ALA A 108 8.12 2.70 10.64
C ALA A 108 8.26 4.22 10.82
N GLN A 109 9.36 4.79 10.33
CA GLN A 109 9.53 6.24 10.26
C GLN A 109 8.56 6.86 9.25
N ALA A 110 8.55 6.36 8.01
CA ALA A 110 7.65 6.87 6.97
C ALA A 110 6.17 6.79 7.40
N TRP A 111 5.75 5.69 8.04
CA TRP A 111 4.41 5.52 8.58
C TRP A 111 4.04 6.58 9.62
N ARG A 112 4.99 6.97 10.50
CA ARG A 112 4.78 8.06 11.48
C ARG A 112 4.60 9.41 10.80
N ASP A 113 5.44 9.73 9.81
CA ASP A 113 5.38 11.02 9.11
C ASP A 113 4.07 11.19 8.34
N VAL A 114 3.58 10.09 7.75
CA VAL A 114 2.33 10.04 7.00
C VAL A 114 1.11 10.39 7.85
N ARG A 115 1.12 10.10 9.16
CA ARG A 115 -0.01 10.40 10.06
C ARG A 115 -0.36 11.88 10.14
N ALA A 116 0.60 12.75 9.88
CA ALA A 116 0.37 14.20 9.93
C ALA A 116 -0.19 14.76 8.61
N MET A 117 -0.01 14.06 7.48
CA MET A 117 -0.44 14.51 6.15
C MET A 117 -1.96 14.80 6.03
N PRO A 118 -2.87 14.01 6.64
CA PRO A 118 -4.30 14.33 6.62
C PRO A 118 -4.68 15.63 7.34
N ILE A 119 -3.79 16.17 8.18
CA ILE A 119 -4.03 17.37 9.01
C ILE A 119 -3.37 18.60 8.40
N PHE A 120 -2.15 18.45 7.87
CA PHE A 120 -1.40 19.54 7.27
C PHE A 120 -2.13 20.18 6.08
N ALA A 121 -1.94 21.50 5.95
CA ALA A 121 -2.56 22.34 4.91
C ALA A 121 -4.11 22.27 4.87
N GLY A 122 -4.75 21.96 6.00
CA GLY A 122 -6.20 21.81 6.13
C GLY A 122 -6.61 20.35 6.22
N THR A 123 -7.52 20.00 7.13
CA THR A 123 -7.89 18.60 7.37
C THR A 123 -8.62 18.00 6.16
N ASN A 124 -8.58 16.67 6.02
CA ASN A 124 -9.28 15.99 4.93
C ASN A 124 -10.80 16.27 4.92
N GLU A 125 -11.41 16.45 6.08
CA GLU A 125 -12.83 16.81 6.18
C GLU A 125 -13.10 18.26 5.74
N ILE A 126 -12.18 19.19 6.03
CA ILE A 126 -12.28 20.56 5.54
C ILE A 126 -12.14 20.60 4.01
N MET A 127 -11.24 19.80 3.43
CA MET A 127 -11.10 19.72 1.97
C MET A 127 -12.36 19.19 1.28
N LYS A 128 -13.00 18.15 1.85
CA LYS A 128 -14.29 17.65 1.38
C LYS A 128 -15.38 18.73 1.49
N SER A 129 -15.42 19.46 2.61
CA SER A 129 -16.38 20.55 2.81
C SER A 129 -16.19 21.69 1.80
N ILE A 130 -14.93 22.06 1.51
CA ILE A 130 -14.61 23.06 0.48
C ILE A 130 -15.09 22.57 -0.89
N ALA A 131 -14.72 21.36 -1.29
CA ALA A 131 -15.12 20.80 -2.57
C ALA A 131 -16.65 20.72 -2.71
N ALA A 132 -17.36 20.23 -1.68
CA ALA A 132 -18.82 20.15 -1.66
C ALA A 132 -19.47 21.54 -1.84
N LYS A 133 -18.98 22.55 -1.11
CA LYS A 133 -19.46 23.93 -1.21
C LYS A 133 -19.30 24.51 -2.61
N PHE A 134 -18.18 24.26 -3.27
CA PHE A 134 -17.94 24.74 -4.64
C PHE A 134 -18.77 23.98 -5.69
N MET A 135 -19.13 22.73 -5.42
CA MET A 135 -20.00 21.92 -6.28
C MET A 135 -21.50 22.20 -6.06
N GLY A 136 -21.87 22.94 -5.02
CA GLY A 136 -23.26 23.23 -4.67
C GLY A 136 -24.00 22.06 -3.99
N LEU A 137 -23.27 21.17 -3.33
CA LEU A 137 -23.79 20.04 -2.54
C LEU A 137 -24.04 20.42 -1.08
#